data_AF-A0AA35Y7M2-F1
#
_entry.id   AF-A0AA35Y7M2-F1
#
_cell.length_a   1.000
_cell.length_b   1.000
_cell.length_c   1.000
_cell.angle_alpha   90.00
_cell.angle_beta   90.00
_cell.angle_gamma   90.00
#
_symmetry.space_group_name_H-M   'P 1'
#
loop_
_entity.id
_entity.type
_entity.pdbx_description
1 polymer ?
#
loop_
_entity_poly.entity_id
_entity_poly.type
_entity_poly.pdbx_seq_one_letter_code
_entity_poly.pdbx_strand_id
1 'polypeptide(L)'
;MGPWDFYIVKFQFSMFVVFEKLASEPLKKIARSKGIDSELKKLKKTLDQIQDLLNDASQKEINNEAIKRWLNGLQHLAYDIDDLLDDLATEAIHRELTRESGASTSMVRKLIPSCCTSFSQSNRMHAKLDDIATKLQELVEAKNNLGLSVITNEKLRIERYETSLVGASRIVGRESDKKKLLEKLLGDKDESGSQLQHRSHSWYGWSW
;
A
#
# COMPACT_ATOMS: atom_id res chain seq x y z
N MET A 1 14.95 13.25 6.87
CA MET A 1 14.26 12.93 5.61
C MET A 1 15.20 13.22 4.46
N GLY A 2 15.71 12.17 3.81
CA GLY A 2 16.48 12.30 2.58
C GLY A 2 15.57 12.52 1.37
N PRO A 3 16.09 13.01 0.23
CA PRO A 3 15.33 13.18 -1.01
C PRO A 3 14.63 11.90 -1.47
N TRP A 4 15.20 10.73 -1.15
CA TRP A 4 14.71 9.41 -1.51
C TRP A 4 13.54 8.91 -0.66
N ASP A 5 13.37 9.42 0.58
CA ASP A 5 12.19 9.10 1.41
C ASP A 5 10.90 9.61 0.75
N PHE A 6 10.99 10.73 0.02
CA PHE A 6 9.86 11.28 -0.73
C PHE A 6 9.49 10.42 -1.94
N TYR A 7 10.47 9.84 -2.62
CA TYR A 7 10.23 8.97 -3.78
C TYR A 7 9.56 7.66 -3.37
N ILE A 8 9.99 7.03 -2.28
CA ILE A 8 9.38 5.81 -1.75
C ILE A 8 7.94 6.07 -1.32
N VAL A 9 7.69 7.15 -0.57
CA VAL A 9 6.32 7.51 -0.13
C VAL A 9 5.42 7.81 -1.33
N LYS A 10 5.92 8.53 -2.34
CA LYS A 10 5.16 8.83 -3.57
C LYS A 10 4.87 7.56 -4.38
N PHE A 11 5.84 6.66 -4.48
CA PHE A 11 5.68 5.38 -5.16
C PHE A 11 4.65 4.49 -4.46
N GLN A 12 4.73 4.40 -3.12
CA GLN A 12 3.80 3.61 -2.31
C GLN A 12 2.38 4.17 -2.37
N PHE A 13 2.23 5.50 -2.42
CA PHE A 13 0.95 6.16 -2.65
C PHE A 13 0.38 5.87 -4.05
N SER A 14 1.20 5.95 -5.10
CA SER A 14 0.79 5.63 -6.47
C SER A 14 0.31 4.17 -6.59
N MET A 15 1.05 3.23 -6.01
CA MET A 15 0.66 1.83 -5.99
C MET A 15 -0.66 1.61 -5.24
N PHE A 16 -0.86 2.31 -4.11
CA PHE A 16 -2.12 2.28 -3.36
C PHE A 16 -3.31 2.73 -4.21
N VAL A 17 -3.18 3.85 -4.93
CA VAL A 17 -4.23 4.36 -5.83
C VAL A 17 -4.59 3.36 -6.92
N VAL A 18 -3.58 2.70 -7.52
CA VAL A 18 -3.80 1.64 -8.52
C VAL A 18 -4.62 0.48 -7.93
N PHE A 19 -4.30 0.04 -6.72
CA PHE A 19 -5.06 -1.02 -6.04
C PHE A 19 -6.50 -0.62 -5.74
N GLU A 20 -6.75 0.63 -5.31
CA GLU A 20 -8.09 1.14 -5.08
C GLU A 20 -8.91 1.16 -6.38
N LYS A 21 -8.33 1.66 -7.48
CA LYS A 21 -8.95 1.65 -8.80
C LYS A 21 -9.28 0.22 -9.24
N LEU A 22 -8.34 -0.72 -9.11
CA LEU A 22 -8.53 -2.14 -9.43
C LEU A 22 -9.62 -2.82 -8.59
N ALA A 23 -9.81 -2.38 -7.35
CA ALA A 23 -10.84 -2.90 -6.45
C ALA A 23 -12.23 -2.29 -6.70
N SER A 24 -12.32 -1.20 -7.48
CA SER A 24 -13.56 -0.45 -7.65
C SER A 24 -14.65 -1.22 -8.42
N GLU A 25 -15.89 -1.12 -7.95
CA GLU A 25 -17.06 -1.75 -8.62
C GLU A 25 -17.33 -1.21 -10.03
N PRO A 26 -17.20 0.10 -10.31
CA PRO A 26 -17.35 0.62 -11.67
C PRO A 26 -16.38 -0.05 -12.65
N LEU A 27 -15.11 -0.22 -12.26
CA LEU A 27 -14.10 -0.88 -13.08
C LEU A 27 -14.45 -2.35 -13.32
N LYS A 28 -14.86 -3.08 -12.28
CA LYS A 28 -15.28 -4.49 -12.44
C LYS A 28 -16.46 -4.63 -13.40
N LYS A 29 -17.42 -3.70 -13.37
CA LYS A 29 -18.58 -3.69 -14.29
C LYS A 29 -18.15 -3.46 -15.73
N ILE A 30 -17.29 -2.48 -16.00
CA ILE A 30 -16.79 -2.23 -17.36
C ILE A 30 -15.92 -3.40 -17.86
N ALA A 31 -15.06 -3.96 -16.99
CA ALA A 31 -14.20 -5.08 -17.33
C ALA A 31 -15.01 -6.31 -17.78
N ARG A 32 -16.07 -6.67 -17.05
CA ARG A 32 -17.00 -7.74 -17.45
C ARG A 32 -17.67 -7.44 -18.80
N SER A 33 -18.12 -6.21 -19.02
CA SER A 33 -18.78 -5.82 -20.28
C SER A 33 -17.86 -5.82 -21.49
N LYS A 34 -16.54 -5.74 -21.28
CA LYS A 34 -15.51 -5.77 -22.32
C LYS A 34 -14.82 -7.14 -22.43
N GLY A 35 -15.15 -8.10 -21.57
CA GLY A 35 -14.53 -9.43 -21.58
C GLY A 35 -13.06 -9.44 -21.12
N ILE A 36 -12.62 -8.44 -20.34
CA ILE A 36 -11.23 -8.29 -19.84
C ILE A 36 -11.11 -8.58 -18.34
N ASP A 37 -12.17 -9.10 -17.70
CA ASP A 37 -12.17 -9.30 -16.24
C ASP A 37 -11.14 -10.33 -15.79
N SER A 38 -10.83 -11.30 -16.64
CA SER A 38 -9.85 -12.34 -16.37
C SER A 38 -8.43 -11.78 -16.35
N GLU A 39 -8.11 -10.91 -17.31
CA GLU A 39 -6.84 -10.22 -17.49
C GLU A 39 -6.61 -9.24 -16.33
N LEU A 40 -7.65 -8.49 -15.95
CA LEU A 40 -7.58 -7.57 -14.82
C LEU A 40 -7.36 -8.28 -13.48
N LYS A 41 -7.98 -9.46 -13.29
CA LYS A 41 -7.71 -10.31 -12.10
C LYS A 41 -6.28 -10.83 -12.09
N LYS A 42 -5.75 -11.26 -13.23
CA LYS A 42 -4.34 -11.69 -13.36
C LYS A 42 -3.40 -10.54 -13.03
N LEU A 43 -3.64 -9.37 -13.62
CA LEU A 43 -2.88 -8.14 -13.35
C LEU A 43 -2.81 -7.84 -11.86
N LYS A 44 -3.98 -7.83 -11.18
CA LYS A 44 -4.05 -7.61 -9.74
C LYS A 44 -3.21 -8.63 -8.96
N LYS A 45 -3.33 -9.92 -9.30
CA LYS A 45 -2.56 -10.98 -8.63
C LYS A 45 -1.05 -10.79 -8.77
N THR A 46 -0.58 -10.38 -9.95
CA THR A 46 0.85 -10.11 -10.17
C THR A 46 1.31 -8.88 -9.38
N LEU A 47 0.47 -7.84 -9.31
CA LEU A 47 0.75 -6.66 -8.47
C LEU A 47 0.82 -7.01 -6.98
N ASP A 48 -0.07 -7.88 -6.48
CA ASP A 48 -0.03 -8.37 -5.09
C ASP A 48 1.33 -9.05 -4.80
N GLN A 49 1.82 -9.90 -5.72
CA GLN A 49 3.13 -10.55 -5.58
C GLN A 49 4.29 -9.56 -5.55
N ILE A 50 4.21 -8.50 -6.35
CA ILE A 50 5.21 -7.44 -6.38
C ILE A 50 5.16 -6.62 -5.10
N GLN A 51 3.97 -6.34 -4.58
CA GLN A 51 3.77 -5.60 -3.32
C GLN A 51 4.49 -6.30 -2.16
N ASP A 52 4.44 -7.62 -2.10
CA ASP A 52 5.15 -8.43 -1.09
C ASP A 52 6.69 -8.29 -1.16
N LEU A 53 7.23 -7.91 -2.32
CA LEU A 53 8.67 -7.70 -2.55
C LEU A 53 9.12 -6.26 -2.28
N LEU A 54 8.20 -5.30 -2.28
CA LEU A 54 8.52 -3.87 -2.18
C LEU A 54 9.26 -3.50 -0.90
N ASN A 55 8.88 -4.11 0.23
CA ASN A 55 9.53 -3.83 1.52
C ASN A 55 11.01 -4.25 1.50
N ASP A 56 11.32 -5.43 0.95
CA ASP A 56 12.69 -5.94 0.84
C ASP A 56 13.50 -5.15 -0.19
N ALA A 57 12.87 -4.82 -1.32
CA ALA A 57 13.48 -4.01 -2.36
C ALA A 57 13.85 -2.61 -1.84
N SER A 58 12.93 -1.94 -1.13
CA SER A 58 13.17 -0.60 -0.56
C SER A 58 14.34 -0.59 0.45
N GLN A 59 14.46 -1.62 1.29
CA GLN A 59 15.58 -1.73 2.23
C GLN A 59 16.93 -1.95 1.54
N LYS A 60 16.95 -2.73 0.45
CA LYS A 60 18.16 -3.07 -0.29
C LYS A 60 18.53 -2.06 -1.37
N GLU A 61 17.61 -1.17 -1.75
CA GLU A 61 17.77 -0.19 -2.83
C GLU A 61 19.01 0.69 -2.64
N ILE A 62 19.27 1.13 -1.40
CA ILE A 62 20.34 2.10 -1.07
C ILE A 62 21.69 1.67 -1.64
N ASN A 63 21.97 0.36 -1.61
CA ASN A 63 23.27 -0.21 -1.95
C ASN A 63 23.26 -1.05 -3.24
N ASN A 64 22.14 -1.13 -3.97
CA ASN A 64 22.00 -2.02 -5.12
C ASN A 64 21.34 -1.34 -6.32
N GLU A 65 22.17 -0.98 -7.31
CA GLU A 65 21.73 -0.35 -8.56
C GLU A 65 20.79 -1.23 -9.39
N ALA A 66 20.90 -2.56 -9.32
CA ALA A 66 19.98 -3.45 -10.03
C ALA A 66 18.58 -3.40 -9.43
N ILE A 67 18.48 -3.27 -8.09
CA ILE A 67 17.21 -3.10 -7.39
C ILE A 67 16.61 -1.72 -7.69
N LYS A 68 17.42 -0.66 -7.77
CA LYS A 68 16.95 0.67 -8.24
C LYS A 68 16.33 0.60 -9.62
N ARG A 69 16.98 -0.08 -10.57
CA ARG A 69 16.43 -0.26 -11.93
C ARG A 69 15.13 -1.05 -11.92
N TRP A 70 15.04 -2.09 -11.09
CA TRP A 70 13.82 -2.88 -10.93
C TRP A 70 12.66 -2.03 -10.37
N LEU A 71 12.91 -1.22 -9.32
CA LEU A 71 11.92 -0.29 -8.76
C LEU A 71 11.51 0.79 -9.76
N ASN A 72 12.44 1.34 -10.52
CA ASN A 72 12.15 2.30 -11.57
C ASN A 72 11.29 1.69 -12.69
N GLY A 73 11.60 0.47 -13.13
CA GLY A 73 10.78 -0.27 -14.09
C GLY A 73 9.35 -0.47 -13.58
N LEU A 74 9.21 -0.82 -12.31
CA LEU A 74 7.90 -0.95 -11.67
C LEU A 74 7.15 0.38 -11.58
N GLN A 75 7.83 1.48 -11.31
CA GLN A 75 7.21 2.81 -11.30
C GLN A 75 6.66 3.19 -12.68
N HIS A 76 7.40 2.93 -13.75
CA HIS A 76 6.89 3.15 -15.11
C HIS A 76 5.63 2.33 -15.39
N LEU A 77 5.63 1.05 -15.00
CA LEU A 77 4.43 0.21 -15.15
C LEU A 77 3.25 0.69 -14.31
N ALA A 78 3.48 1.26 -13.12
CA ALA A 78 2.42 1.83 -12.31
C ALA A 78 1.72 2.99 -13.04
N TYR A 79 2.46 3.84 -13.76
CA TYR A 79 1.87 4.88 -14.60
C TYR A 79 1.12 4.29 -15.80
N ASP A 80 1.69 3.30 -16.50
CA ASP A 80 1.01 2.64 -17.62
C ASP A 80 -0.33 1.99 -17.19
N ILE A 81 -0.36 1.42 -15.97
CA ILE A 81 -1.57 0.86 -15.37
C ILE A 81 -2.55 1.96 -15.00
N ASP A 82 -2.11 3.03 -14.34
CA ASP A 82 -2.98 4.13 -13.94
C ASP A 82 -3.67 4.77 -15.16
N ASP A 83 -2.92 5.02 -16.22
CA ASP A 83 -3.41 5.51 -17.51
C ASP A 83 -4.42 4.55 -18.15
N LEU A 84 -4.16 3.24 -18.11
CA LEU A 84 -5.10 2.23 -18.60
C LEU A 84 -6.41 2.22 -17.80
N LEU A 85 -6.31 2.35 -16.48
CA LEU A 85 -7.48 2.38 -15.59
C LEU A 85 -8.32 3.64 -15.83
N ASP A 86 -7.69 4.78 -16.12
CA ASP A 86 -8.38 6.02 -16.47
C ASP A 86 -9.02 5.97 -17.86
N ASP A 87 -8.37 5.32 -18.84
CA ASP A 87 -8.96 5.01 -20.14
C ASP A 87 -10.26 4.18 -19.98
N LEU A 88 -10.22 3.17 -19.09
CA LEU A 88 -11.38 2.31 -18.80
C LEU A 88 -12.49 3.05 -18.05
N ALA A 89 -12.14 3.91 -17.09
CA ALA A 89 -13.12 4.71 -16.35
C ALA A 89 -13.81 5.73 -17.26
N THR A 90 -13.05 6.43 -18.11
CA THR A 90 -13.56 7.41 -19.08
C THR A 90 -14.54 6.75 -20.06
N GLU A 91 -14.17 5.58 -20.57
CA GLU A 91 -15.03 4.79 -21.46
C GLU A 91 -16.32 4.32 -20.77
N ALA A 92 -16.26 3.99 -19.47
CA ALA A 92 -17.46 3.64 -18.70
C ALA A 92 -18.44 4.83 -18.59
N ILE A 93 -17.91 6.03 -18.35
CA ILE A 93 -18.71 7.27 -18.31
C ILE A 93 -19.35 7.53 -19.69
N HIS A 94 -18.57 7.43 -20.77
CA HIS A 94 -19.06 7.66 -22.13
C HIS A 94 -20.20 6.68 -22.51
N ARG A 95 -20.10 5.42 -22.09
CA ARG A 95 -21.17 4.42 -22.27
C ARG A 95 -22.44 4.77 -21.50
N GLU A 96 -22.32 5.23 -20.25
CA GLU A 96 -23.48 5.61 -19.45
C GLU A 96 -24.20 6.83 -20.07
N LEU A 97 -23.47 7.87 -20.47
CA LEU A 97 -24.03 9.04 -21.16
C LEU A 97 -24.71 8.67 -22.49
N THR A 98 -24.14 7.71 -23.24
CA THR A 98 -24.75 7.22 -24.48
C THR A 98 -26.03 6.44 -24.22
N ARG A 99 -26.11 5.69 -23.11
CA ARG A 99 -27.27 4.89 -22.72
C ARG A 99 -28.40 5.75 -22.12
N GLU A 100 -28.05 6.76 -21.33
CA GLU A 100 -29.00 7.72 -20.73
C GLU A 100 -29.57 8.70 -21.76
N SER A 101 -28.81 9.05 -22.80
CA SER A 101 -29.28 9.91 -23.90
C SER A 101 -30.23 9.23 -24.91
N GLY A 102 -30.86 8.11 -24.54
CA GLY A 102 -31.84 7.35 -25.33
C GLY A 102 -33.10 8.11 -25.77
N ALA A 103 -33.18 9.43 -25.57
CA ALA A 103 -34.33 10.26 -25.90
C ALA A 103 -34.02 11.64 -26.52
N SER A 104 -32.78 11.97 -26.93
CA SER A 104 -32.51 13.26 -27.58
C SER A 104 -31.81 13.16 -28.93
N THR A 105 -32.47 13.76 -29.91
CA THR A 105 -32.26 13.78 -31.35
C THR A 105 -30.97 14.50 -31.75
N SER A 106 -30.08 13.81 -32.47
CA SER A 106 -29.07 14.48 -33.30
C SER A 106 -28.73 13.56 -34.47
N MET A 107 -29.04 14.02 -35.69
CA MET A 107 -28.74 13.33 -36.95
C MET A 107 -27.25 13.00 -37.13
N VAL A 108 -26.36 13.58 -36.31
CA VAL A 108 -24.91 13.42 -36.40
C VAL A 108 -24.44 12.02 -35.93
N ARG A 109 -25.18 11.35 -35.04
CA ARG A 109 -24.81 9.98 -34.56
C ARG A 109 -25.03 8.88 -35.61
N LYS A 110 -25.80 9.12 -36.67
CA LYS A 110 -26.06 8.11 -37.71
C LYS A 110 -24.84 7.84 -38.62
N LEU A 111 -23.78 8.64 -38.51
CA LEU A 111 -22.60 8.55 -39.38
C LEU A 111 -21.44 7.74 -38.80
N ILE A 112 -21.53 7.28 -37.55
CA ILE A 112 -20.48 6.48 -36.91
C ILE A 112 -21.00 5.05 -36.75
N PRO A 113 -20.49 4.06 -37.52
CA PRO A 113 -20.84 2.67 -37.32
C PRO A 113 -20.43 2.22 -35.90
N SER A 114 -21.42 2.01 -35.03
CA SER A 114 -21.23 1.59 -33.63
C SER A 114 -20.44 0.29 -33.46
N CYS A 115 -20.41 -0.54 -34.51
CA CYS A 115 -19.67 -1.81 -34.56
C CYS A 115 -18.14 -1.62 -34.68
N CYS A 116 -17.67 -0.56 -35.33
CA CYS A 116 -16.26 -0.44 -35.71
C CYS A 116 -15.42 0.36 -34.70
N THR A 117 -16.04 1.21 -33.87
CA THR A 117 -15.37 1.95 -32.80
C THR A 117 -15.23 1.13 -31.52
N SER A 118 -16.24 0.32 -31.18
CA SER A 118 -16.23 -0.49 -29.95
C SER A 118 -15.28 -1.70 -30.04
N PHE A 119 -15.21 -2.36 -31.19
CA PHE A 119 -14.36 -3.54 -31.41
C PHE A 119 -12.87 -3.19 -31.48
N SER A 120 -12.52 -2.10 -32.19
CA SER A 120 -11.12 -1.63 -32.30
C SER A 120 -10.56 -1.16 -30.95
N GLN A 121 -11.38 -0.51 -30.13
CA GLN A 121 -10.99 -0.05 -28.80
C GLN A 121 -10.85 -1.21 -27.79
N SER A 122 -11.68 -2.25 -27.91
CA SER A 122 -11.56 -3.45 -27.07
C SER A 122 -10.24 -4.19 -27.35
N ASN A 123 -9.92 -4.47 -28.62
CA ASN A 123 -8.66 -5.13 -28.97
C ASN A 123 -7.44 -4.33 -28.52
N ARG A 124 -7.49 -2.99 -28.63
CA ARG A 124 -6.42 -2.11 -28.12
C ARG A 124 -6.24 -2.24 -26.60
N MET A 125 -7.33 -2.36 -25.85
CA MET A 125 -7.29 -2.57 -24.39
C MET A 125 -6.71 -3.94 -24.03
N HIS A 126 -7.09 -5.01 -24.74
CA HIS A 126 -6.50 -6.33 -24.54
C HIS A 126 -4.99 -6.31 -24.79
N ALA A 127 -4.53 -5.71 -25.88
CA ALA A 127 -3.10 -5.63 -26.21
C ALA A 127 -2.31 -4.84 -25.15
N LYS A 128 -2.85 -3.71 -24.67
CA LYS A 128 -2.23 -2.93 -23.58
C LYS A 128 -2.15 -3.74 -22.28
N LEU A 129 -3.23 -4.42 -21.92
CA LEU A 129 -3.28 -5.28 -20.72
C LEU A 129 -2.24 -6.40 -20.77
N ASP A 130 -2.12 -7.06 -21.92
CA ASP A 130 -1.21 -8.18 -22.12
C ASP A 130 0.26 -7.74 -22.07
N ASP A 131 0.58 -6.59 -22.68
CA ASP A 131 1.91 -5.97 -22.61
C ASP A 131 2.31 -5.62 -21.17
N ILE A 132 1.42 -4.96 -20.42
CA ILE A 132 1.66 -4.63 -19.00
C ILE A 132 1.81 -5.91 -18.17
N ALA A 133 0.93 -6.90 -18.37
CA ALA A 133 0.97 -8.15 -17.63
C ALA A 133 2.28 -8.90 -17.86
N THR A 134 2.75 -8.94 -19.11
CA THR A 134 4.03 -9.55 -19.49
C THR A 134 5.20 -8.87 -18.78
N LYS A 135 5.27 -7.52 -18.84
CA LYS A 135 6.34 -6.76 -18.18
C LYS A 135 6.33 -6.90 -16.65
N LEU A 136 5.15 -6.94 -16.02
CA LEU A 136 5.08 -7.21 -14.58
C LEU A 136 5.56 -8.62 -14.25
N GLN A 137 5.27 -9.61 -15.10
CA GLN A 137 5.73 -10.97 -14.90
C GLN A 137 7.26 -11.06 -15.04
N GLU A 138 7.86 -10.36 -16.00
CA GLU A 138 9.32 -10.23 -16.11
C GLU A 138 9.95 -9.66 -14.83
N LEU A 139 9.32 -8.66 -14.20
CA LEU A 139 9.77 -8.13 -12.91
C LEU A 139 9.65 -9.16 -11.78
N VAL A 140 8.58 -9.95 -11.75
CA VAL A 140 8.40 -11.03 -10.76
C VAL A 140 9.48 -12.10 -10.94
N GLU A 141 9.83 -12.45 -12.17
CA GLU A 141 10.86 -13.44 -12.48
C GLU A 141 12.28 -12.94 -12.15
N ALA A 142 12.53 -11.65 -12.38
CA ALA A 142 13.81 -11.00 -12.05
C ALA A 142 14.13 -11.04 -10.54
N LYS A 143 13.14 -11.22 -9.67
CA LYS A 143 13.31 -11.21 -8.20
C LYS A 143 14.40 -12.18 -7.72
N ASN A 144 14.51 -13.35 -8.35
CA ASN A 144 15.44 -14.41 -7.92
C ASN A 144 16.89 -13.98 -8.18
N ASN A 145 17.15 -13.34 -9.32
CA ASN A 145 18.46 -12.81 -9.68
C ASN A 145 18.87 -11.62 -8.80
N LEU A 146 17.89 -10.88 -8.28
CA LEU A 146 18.08 -9.73 -7.40
C LEU A 146 18.17 -10.10 -5.91
N GLY A 147 17.96 -11.37 -5.57
CA GLY A 147 17.91 -11.82 -4.18
C GLY A 147 16.78 -11.17 -3.37
N LEU A 148 15.67 -10.82 -4.04
CA LEU A 148 14.48 -10.26 -3.39
C LEU A 148 13.65 -11.39 -2.77
N SER A 149 13.21 -11.18 -1.53
CA SER A 149 12.43 -12.13 -0.76
C SER A 149 11.27 -11.44 -0.06
N VAL A 150 10.15 -12.14 0.11
CA VAL A 150 9.07 -11.66 0.96
C VAL A 150 9.58 -11.60 2.40
N ILE A 151 9.58 -10.41 3.01
CA ILE A 151 9.96 -10.26 4.42
C ILE A 151 8.79 -10.76 5.26
N THR A 152 8.93 -11.96 5.84
CA THR A 152 8.05 -12.43 6.91
C THR A 152 8.51 -11.86 8.25
N ASN A 153 7.58 -11.59 9.16
CA ASN A 153 7.82 -10.98 10.48
C ASN A 153 8.87 -11.72 11.35
N GLU A 154 9.23 -12.95 11.00
CA GLU A 154 10.31 -13.71 11.64
C GLU A 154 11.69 -13.09 11.40
N LYS A 155 11.92 -12.51 10.22
CA LYS A 155 13.20 -11.86 9.85
C LYS A 155 13.44 -10.55 10.63
N LEU A 156 12.36 -9.81 10.94
CA LEU A 156 12.42 -8.56 11.71
C LEU A 156 12.79 -8.77 13.18
N ARG A 157 12.71 -10.00 13.71
CA ARG A 157 13.11 -10.31 15.09
C ARG A 157 14.61 -10.41 15.30
N ILE A 158 15.38 -10.61 14.23
CA ILE A 158 16.83 -10.87 14.33
C ILE A 158 17.63 -9.57 14.53
N GLU A 159 17.08 -8.40 14.18
CA GLU A 159 17.82 -7.13 14.17
C GLU A 159 17.36 -6.12 15.24
N ARG A 160 17.02 -6.62 16.43
CA ARG A 160 17.14 -5.82 17.67
C ARG A 160 18.29 -6.39 18.49
N TYR A 161 19.51 -6.05 18.10
CA TYR A 161 20.66 -6.18 18.98
C TYR A 161 20.60 -5.08 20.05
N GLU A 162 19.78 -5.27 21.08
CA GLU A 162 20.05 -4.61 22.35
C GLU A 162 21.19 -5.37 23.03
N THR A 163 22.42 -4.86 22.88
CA THR A 163 23.55 -5.39 23.67
C THR A 163 23.38 -4.92 25.11
N SER A 164 22.83 -5.78 25.98
CA SER A 164 22.66 -5.53 27.41
C SER A 164 23.98 -5.48 28.21
N LEU A 165 25.13 -5.25 27.58
CA LEU A 165 26.42 -5.22 28.27
C LEU A 165 27.09 -3.85 28.17
N VAL A 166 26.46 -2.85 28.78
CA VAL A 166 27.18 -1.62 29.16
C VAL A 166 27.89 -1.91 30.48
N GLY A 167 29.22 -1.86 30.48
CA GLY A 167 30.00 -1.94 31.71
C GLY A 167 29.57 -0.83 32.68
N ALA A 168 29.04 -1.22 33.85
CA ALA A 168 28.48 -0.31 34.84
C ALA A 168 29.48 0.76 35.33
N SER A 169 30.79 0.56 35.13
CA SER A 169 31.83 1.48 35.61
C SER A 169 31.94 2.79 34.82
N ARG A 170 31.26 2.94 33.67
CA ARG A 170 31.35 4.16 32.84
C ARG A 170 30.13 5.09 32.97
N ILE A 171 29.11 4.72 33.74
CA ILE A 171 27.88 5.50 33.87
C ILE A 171 27.92 6.28 35.19
N VAL A 172 28.11 7.59 35.13
CA VAL A 172 28.05 8.51 36.28
C VAL A 172 26.78 9.36 36.19
N GLY A 173 26.15 9.68 37.33
CA GLY A 173 25.03 10.63 37.40
C GLY A 173 23.61 10.03 37.38
N ARG A 174 23.47 8.71 37.25
CA ARG A 174 22.15 8.02 37.24
C ARG A 174 21.75 7.38 38.59
N GLU A 175 22.44 7.73 39.67
CA GLU A 175 22.20 7.10 40.98
C GLU A 175 20.81 7.43 41.54
N SER A 176 20.32 8.66 41.32
CA SER A 176 18.98 9.09 41.77
C SER A 176 17.86 8.34 41.03
N ASP A 177 18.01 8.14 39.72
CA ASP A 177 17.05 7.41 38.90
C ASP A 177 17.01 5.92 39.30
N LYS A 178 18.18 5.34 39.57
CA LYS A 178 18.31 3.96 40.06
C LYS A 178 17.58 3.77 41.39
N LYS A 179 17.76 4.68 42.36
CA LYS A 179 17.08 4.63 43.66
C LYS A 179 15.57 4.74 43.51
N LYS A 180 15.09 5.69 42.71
CA LYS A 180 13.65 5.89 42.46
C LYS A 180 13.01 4.68 41.76
N LEU A 181 13.76 3.99 40.89
CA LEU A 181 13.31 2.75 40.26
C LEU A 181 13.23 1.61 41.28
N LEU A 182 14.25 1.46 42.15
CA LEU A 182 14.26 0.44 43.21
C LEU A 182 13.11 0.64 44.20
N GLU A 183 12.85 1.87 44.63
CA GLU A 183 11.71 2.20 45.51
C GLU A 183 10.37 1.82 44.88
N LYS A 184 10.20 2.07 43.58
CA LYS A 184 8.99 1.66 42.85
C LYS A 184 8.84 0.15 42.71
N LEU A 185 9.94 -0.59 42.57
CA LEU A 185 9.92 -2.05 42.39
C LEU A 185 9.78 -2.80 43.72
N LEU A 186 10.29 -2.24 44.81
CA LEU A 186 10.24 -2.84 46.15
C LEU A 186 9.08 -2.30 47.00
N GLY A 187 8.29 -1.36 46.45
CA GLY A 187 7.25 -0.62 47.16
C GLY A 187 5.92 -1.35 47.36
N ASP A 188 5.74 -2.56 46.81
CA ASP A 188 4.54 -3.36 47.06
C ASP A 188 4.82 -4.42 48.13
N LYS A 189 4.46 -4.08 49.38
CA LYS A 189 4.16 -5.05 50.44
C LYS A 189 2.81 -4.70 51.05
N ASP A 190 1.82 -5.47 50.61
CA ASP A 190 0.58 -5.91 51.23
C ASP A 190 0.18 -5.31 52.59
N GLU A 191 -0.97 -4.64 52.62
CA GLU A 191 -1.85 -4.65 53.81
C GLU A 191 -3.26 -5.07 53.40
N SER A 192 -3.64 -6.28 53.84
CA SER A 192 -5.00 -6.81 53.81
C SER A 192 -5.70 -6.55 55.15
N GLY A 193 -6.93 -6.01 55.13
CA GLY A 193 -7.97 -6.40 56.09
C GLY A 193 -8.53 -5.38 57.10
N SER A 194 -9.63 -4.71 56.68
CA SER A 194 -10.90 -4.43 57.40
C SER A 194 -11.10 -3.34 58.49
N GLN A 195 -12.01 -2.42 58.12
CA GLN A 195 -13.16 -1.79 58.81
C GLN A 195 -13.07 -0.45 59.58
N LEU A 196 -13.67 0.55 58.91
CA LEU A 196 -14.69 1.55 59.34
C LEU A 196 -14.40 2.54 60.50
N GLN A 197 -14.31 3.82 60.15
CA GLN A 197 -15.26 4.79 60.68
C GLN A 197 -15.54 5.95 59.70
N HIS A 198 -16.84 6.16 59.52
CA HIS A 198 -17.54 7.19 58.78
C HIS A 198 -17.17 8.62 59.24
N ARG A 199 -16.82 9.53 58.32
CA ARG A 199 -17.22 10.94 58.42
C ARG A 199 -17.10 11.66 57.08
N SER A 200 -18.27 12.10 56.61
CA SER A 200 -18.48 13.08 55.55
C SER A 200 -17.52 14.27 55.65
N HIS A 201 -17.05 14.77 54.51
CA HIS A 201 -17.49 16.08 54.00
C HIS A 201 -16.79 16.48 52.71
N SER A 202 -17.63 17.04 51.83
CA SER A 202 -17.34 18.19 50.97
C SER A 202 -16.49 17.96 49.73
N TRP A 203 -17.18 17.71 48.63
CA TRP A 203 -16.70 18.01 47.28
C TRP A 203 -16.73 19.53 47.06
N TYR A 204 -15.55 20.15 46.92
CA TYR A 204 -15.36 21.37 46.14
C TYR A 204 -14.18 21.06 45.20
N GLY A 205 -14.38 21.12 43.88
CA GLY A 205 -13.92 22.24 43.04
C GLY A 205 -12.43 22.03 42.68
N TRP A 206 -12.00 21.98 41.42
CA TRP A 206 -12.18 23.03 40.42
C TRP A 206 -12.11 22.50 38.98
N SER A 207 -12.91 23.20 38.15
CA SER A 207 -12.98 23.20 36.68
C SER A 207 -11.72 23.69 35.98
N TRP A 208 -11.59 23.20 34.73
CA TRP A 208 -11.00 23.76 33.51
C TRP A 208 -9.77 24.68 33.59
#